data_AF-A0A399ZNZ7-F1
#
_entry.id   AF-A0A399ZNZ7-F1
#
_cell.length_a   1.000
_cell.length_b   1.000
_cell.length_c   1.000
_cell.angle_alpha   90.00
_cell.angle_beta   90.00
_cell.angle_gamma   90.00
#
_symmetry.space_group_name_H-M   'P 1'
#
loop_
_entity.id
_entity.type
_entity.pdbx_description
1 polymer ?
#
loop_
_entity_poly.entity_id
_entity_poly.type
_entity_poly.pdbx_seq_one_letter_code
_entity_poly.pdbx_strand_id
1 'polypeptide(L)'
;VLWALIVIVSLILVSCIPLIRAPGEGAAPSPGLVFVDYRHLNGGSDGIALMDLDPESPDFGKILQQVEMGPGVLPHHLYFTRDQSKLYNTALGGERLYEVGLKRDANGFPTITEVTPIDVGDNFVGEDIYFTEDGSLYGWRRGRARRHGGCL
;
A
#
# COMPACT_ATOMS: atom_id res chain seq x y z
N VAL A 1 -10.19 -52.09 -29.33
CA VAL A 1 -9.25 -52.08 -28.17
C VAL A 1 -8.18 -51.02 -28.33
N LEU A 2 -7.45 -50.97 -29.45
CA LEU A 2 -6.39 -49.98 -29.71
C LEU A 2 -6.87 -48.51 -29.73
N TRP A 3 -8.04 -48.25 -30.32
CA TRP A 3 -8.64 -46.90 -30.36
C TRP A 3 -9.06 -46.35 -28.99
N ALA A 4 -9.48 -47.22 -28.08
CA ALA A 4 -9.85 -46.83 -26.72
C ALA A 4 -8.62 -46.43 -25.88
N LEU A 5 -7.48 -47.10 -26.08
CA LEU A 5 -6.23 -46.73 -25.43
C LEU A 5 -5.72 -45.35 -25.89
N ILE A 6 -5.83 -45.03 -27.18
CA ILE A 6 -5.36 -43.74 -27.73
C ILE A 6 -6.16 -42.57 -27.14
N VAL A 7 -7.49 -42.72 -27.00
CA VAL A 7 -8.36 -41.68 -26.41
C VAL A 7 -8.07 -41.49 -24.92
N ILE A 8 -7.85 -42.58 -24.17
CA ILE A 8 -7.53 -42.51 -22.73
C ILE A 8 -6.17 -41.85 -22.50
N VAL A 9 -5.14 -42.22 -23.28
CA VAL A 9 -3.81 -41.59 -23.20
C VAL A 9 -3.88 -40.09 -23.55
N SER A 10 -4.70 -39.72 -24.54
CA SER A 10 -4.90 -38.32 -24.93
C SER A 10 -5.59 -37.50 -23.84
N LEU A 11 -6.58 -38.06 -23.14
CA LEU A 11 -7.28 -37.41 -22.02
C LEU A 11 -6.37 -37.22 -20.80
N ILE A 12 -5.51 -38.20 -20.50
CA ILE A 12 -4.55 -38.10 -19.39
C ILE A 12 -3.50 -37.02 -19.68
N LEU A 13 -2.98 -36.96 -20.91
CA LEU A 13 -2.00 -35.95 -21.33
C LEU A 13 -2.56 -34.53 -21.26
N VAL A 14 -3.85 -34.32 -21.55
CA VAL A 14 -4.51 -33.01 -21.41
C VAL A 14 -4.70 -32.62 -19.93
N SER A 15 -4.94 -33.57 -19.03
CA SER A 15 -5.07 -33.28 -17.59
C SER A 15 -3.75 -32.97 -16.87
N CYS A 16 -2.61 -33.33 -17.49
CA CYS A 16 -1.27 -33.09 -16.94
C CYS A 16 -0.61 -31.81 -17.49
N ILE A 17 -1.29 -31.03 -18.32
CA ILE A 17 -0.82 -29.70 -18.67
C ILE A 17 -1.11 -28.80 -17.47
N PRO A 18 -0.08 -28.30 -16.73
CA PRO A 18 -0.33 -27.26 -15.75
C PRO A 18 -1.02 -26.11 -16.48
N LEU A 19 -2.19 -25.71 -15.98
CA LEU A 19 -2.91 -24.55 -16.49
C LEU A 19 -1.99 -23.34 -16.35
N ILE A 20 -1.34 -22.93 -17.44
CA ILE A 20 -0.56 -21.69 -17.48
C ILE A 20 -1.60 -20.57 -17.44
N ARG A 21 -1.93 -20.12 -16.22
CA ARG A 21 -2.77 -18.94 -16.02
C ARG A 21 -1.96 -17.75 -16.53
N ALA A 22 -2.51 -17.01 -17.48
CA ALA A 22 -1.90 -15.78 -17.95
C ALA A 22 -1.64 -14.85 -16.73
N PRO A 23 -0.49 -14.19 -16.66
CA PRO A 23 -0.23 -13.23 -15.60
C PRO A 23 -1.24 -12.08 -15.73
N GLY A 24 -2.10 -11.90 -14.74
CA GLY A 24 -3.00 -10.73 -14.64
C GLY A 24 -4.51 -11.00 -14.62
N GLU A 25 -5.00 -12.22 -14.86
CA GLU A 25 -6.45 -12.49 -14.78
C GLU A 25 -6.88 -13.03 -13.41
N GLY A 26 -7.41 -12.15 -12.55
CA GLY A 26 -8.27 -12.50 -11.42
C GLY A 26 -7.59 -13.20 -10.23
N ALA A 27 -6.30 -12.95 -10.00
CA ALA A 27 -5.68 -13.29 -8.73
C ALA A 27 -6.09 -12.24 -7.69
N ALA A 28 -6.59 -12.69 -6.54
CA ALA A 28 -6.82 -11.81 -5.41
C ALA A 28 -5.52 -11.09 -5.03
N PRO A 29 -5.59 -9.88 -4.43
CA PRO A 29 -4.39 -9.17 -3.98
C PRO A 29 -3.56 -10.07 -3.06
N SER A 30 -2.24 -10.01 -3.20
CA SER A 30 -1.33 -10.73 -2.30
C SER A 30 -1.67 -10.40 -0.83
N PRO A 31 -1.73 -11.39 0.07
CA PRO A 31 -1.92 -11.13 1.50
C PRO A 31 -0.74 -10.36 2.12
N GLY A 32 0.40 -10.29 1.42
CA GLY A 32 1.61 -9.59 1.86
C GLY A 32 1.77 -8.18 1.31
N LEU A 33 0.73 -7.55 0.77
CA LEU A 33 0.82 -6.15 0.32
C LEU A 33 1.00 -5.20 1.51
N VAL A 34 2.11 -4.45 1.50
CA VAL A 34 2.51 -3.53 2.58
C VAL A 34 2.91 -2.18 2.02
N PHE A 35 2.40 -1.11 2.62
CA PHE A 35 2.91 0.24 2.38
C PHE A 35 4.14 0.48 3.27
N VAL A 36 5.20 0.98 2.65
CA VAL A 36 6.44 1.36 3.34
C VAL A 36 6.76 2.80 3.01
N ASP A 37 7.23 3.55 4.00
CA ASP A 37 7.93 4.79 3.71
C ASP A 37 9.39 4.51 3.34
N TYR A 38 10.00 5.44 2.62
CA TYR A 38 11.42 5.36 2.29
C TYR A 38 12.06 6.74 2.28
N ARG A 39 13.36 6.73 2.62
CA ARG A 39 14.25 7.89 2.53
C ARG A 39 15.31 7.66 1.47
N HIS A 40 15.55 8.67 0.64
CA HIS A 40 16.66 8.65 -0.30
C HIS A 40 17.97 9.05 0.39
N LEU A 41 18.94 8.14 0.39
CA LEU A 41 20.20 8.34 1.13
C LEU A 41 21.12 9.41 0.53
N ASN A 42 21.03 9.65 -0.78
CA ASN A 42 21.88 10.62 -1.49
C ASN A 42 21.15 11.94 -1.83
N GLY A 43 20.13 12.33 -1.06
CA GLY A 43 19.44 13.62 -1.23
C GLY A 43 18.46 13.72 -2.41
N GLY A 44 18.05 12.59 -2.98
CA GLY A 44 16.91 12.49 -3.90
C GLY A 44 15.58 12.55 -3.16
N SER A 45 14.48 12.24 -3.86
CA SER A 45 13.16 12.31 -3.26
C SER A 45 12.91 11.17 -2.27
N ASP A 46 12.41 11.52 -1.09
CA ASP A 46 11.78 10.57 -0.17
C ASP A 46 10.36 10.25 -0.65
N GLY A 47 9.70 9.27 -0.04
CA GLY A 47 8.32 8.96 -0.42
C GLY A 47 7.73 7.73 0.23
N ILE A 48 6.71 7.19 -0.42
CA ILE A 48 5.96 6.00 0.00
C ILE A 48 5.92 5.02 -1.16
N ALA A 49 6.06 3.74 -0.85
CA ALA A 49 5.96 2.64 -1.80
C ALA A 49 4.96 1.59 -1.32
N LEU A 50 4.31 0.92 -2.27
CA LEU A 50 3.59 -0.33 -2.04
C LEU A 50 4.49 -1.47 -2.46
N MET A 51 4.71 -2.43 -1.57
CA MET A 51 5.53 -3.61 -1.82
C MET A 51 4.74 -4.89 -1.58
N ASP A 52 5.13 -5.97 -2.24
CA ASP A 52 4.64 -7.31 -1.95
C ASP A 52 5.67 -8.06 -1.10
N LEU A 53 5.29 -8.43 0.11
CA LEU A 53 6.11 -9.16 1.06
C LEU A 53 5.56 -10.56 1.36
N ASP A 54 4.64 -11.08 0.54
CA ASP A 54 4.24 -12.49 0.61
C ASP A 54 5.33 -13.37 0.00
N PRO A 55 6.00 -14.24 0.78
CA PRO A 55 7.09 -15.09 0.27
C PRO A 55 6.65 -16.06 -0.84
N GLU A 56 5.35 -16.36 -0.95
CA GLU A 56 4.80 -17.23 -2.00
C GLU A 56 4.40 -16.44 -3.27
N SER A 57 4.46 -15.11 -3.23
CA SER A 57 4.13 -14.26 -4.36
C SER A 57 5.24 -14.25 -5.43
N PRO A 58 4.92 -14.31 -6.73
CA PRO A 58 5.90 -14.09 -7.80
C PRO A 58 6.49 -12.66 -7.81
N ASP A 59 5.88 -11.75 -7.05
CA ASP A 59 6.31 -10.36 -6.87
C ASP A 59 6.94 -10.09 -5.51
N PHE A 60 7.26 -11.14 -4.73
CA PHE A 60 7.95 -10.99 -3.45
C PHE A 60 9.17 -10.07 -3.52
N GLY A 61 9.20 -9.08 -2.64
CA GLY A 61 10.26 -8.08 -2.51
C GLY A 61 10.22 -6.96 -3.56
N LYS A 62 9.25 -6.96 -4.49
CA LYS A 62 9.14 -5.91 -5.51
C LYS A 62 8.37 -4.69 -5.01
N ILE A 63 8.79 -3.52 -5.50
CA ILE A 63 8.02 -2.28 -5.41
C ILE A 63 6.98 -2.31 -6.53
N LEU A 64 5.71 -2.34 -6.15
CA LEU A 64 4.57 -2.36 -7.08
C LEU A 64 4.11 -0.96 -7.46
N GLN A 65 4.18 -0.02 -6.52
CA GLN A 65 3.88 1.40 -6.73
C GLN A 65 4.84 2.24 -5.89
N GLN A 66 5.15 3.44 -6.39
CA GLN A 66 6.02 4.39 -5.70
C GLN A 66 5.52 5.80 -5.97
N VAL A 67 5.44 6.62 -4.93
CA VAL A 67 5.14 8.05 -5.05
C VAL A 67 6.21 8.85 -4.32
N GLU A 68 6.84 9.74 -5.07
CA GLU A 68 7.82 10.69 -4.58
C GLU A 68 7.13 11.89 -3.92
N MET A 69 7.55 12.23 -2.70
CA MET A 69 6.99 13.34 -1.91
C MET A 69 7.88 14.59 -1.93
N GLY A 70 9.15 14.42 -2.27
CA GLY A 70 10.15 15.48 -2.31
C GLY A 70 11.41 15.14 -1.50
N PRO A 71 12.52 15.85 -1.75
CA PRO A 71 13.76 15.64 -1.01
C PRO A 71 13.65 16.19 0.42
N GLY A 72 14.13 15.42 1.40
CA GLY A 72 14.20 15.85 2.79
C GLY A 72 12.85 15.93 3.51
N VAL A 73 11.83 15.26 2.99
CA VAL A 73 10.53 15.09 3.66
C VAL A 73 10.69 14.21 4.90
N LEU A 74 11.56 13.20 4.84
CA LEU A 74 11.77 12.25 5.93
C LEU A 74 10.44 11.66 6.50
N PRO A 75 9.64 10.97 5.66
CA PRO A 75 8.48 10.18 6.13
C PRO A 75 8.85 9.26 7.30
N HIS A 76 7.94 9.08 8.26
CA HIS A 76 8.27 8.41 9.53
C HIS A 76 7.28 7.34 10.01
N HIS A 77 5.98 7.66 10.04
CA HIS A 77 4.94 6.69 10.41
C HIS A 77 3.79 6.72 9.40
N LEU A 78 3.11 5.58 9.26
CA LEU A 78 1.94 5.40 8.40
C LEU A 78 0.75 4.95 9.25
N TYR A 79 -0.39 5.62 9.10
CA TYR A 79 -1.61 5.32 9.84
C TYR A 79 -2.81 5.20 8.89
N PHE A 80 -3.49 4.07 8.89
CA PHE A 80 -4.64 3.89 8.01
C PHE A 80 -5.91 4.54 8.56
N THR A 81 -6.76 4.97 7.66
CA THR A 81 -8.17 5.16 8.00
C THR A 81 -8.86 3.81 8.16
N ARG A 82 -9.93 3.75 8.97
CA ARG A 82 -10.62 2.50 9.27
C ARG A 82 -11.17 1.79 8.02
N ASP A 83 -11.62 2.56 7.04
CA ASP A 83 -12.11 2.03 5.76
C ASP A 83 -10.99 1.81 4.72
N GLN A 84 -9.74 2.11 5.08
CA GLN A 84 -8.54 2.01 4.26
C GLN A 84 -8.63 2.84 2.96
N SER A 85 -9.51 3.83 2.89
CA SER A 85 -9.61 4.75 1.74
C SER A 85 -8.47 5.77 1.72
N LYS A 86 -7.78 5.93 2.84
CA LYS A 86 -6.64 6.83 3.02
C LYS A 86 -5.64 6.27 4.02
N LEU A 87 -4.41 6.73 3.94
CA LEU A 87 -3.46 6.66 5.05
C LEU A 87 -2.88 8.05 5.35
N TYR A 88 -2.46 8.27 6.58
CA TYR A 88 -1.74 9.46 7.02
C TYR A 88 -0.27 9.12 7.17
N ASN A 89 0.60 9.93 6.58
CA ASN A 89 2.04 9.83 6.76
C ASN A 89 2.54 11.02 7.58
N THR A 90 3.21 10.74 8.70
CA THR A 90 3.91 11.77 9.46
C THR A 90 5.33 11.93 8.93
N ALA A 91 5.89 13.13 9.06
CA ALA A 91 7.17 13.46 8.46
C ALA A 91 8.02 14.37 9.35
N LEU A 92 9.32 14.06 9.42
CA LEU A 92 10.29 14.80 10.24
C LEU A 92 10.90 16.01 9.52
N GLY A 93 10.68 16.14 8.21
CA GLY A 93 11.06 17.28 7.38
C GLY A 93 9.91 17.74 6.48
N GLY A 94 10.06 18.89 5.84
CA GLY A 94 8.98 19.49 5.04
C GLY A 94 7.69 19.74 5.85
N GLU A 95 6.55 19.47 5.22
CA GLU A 95 5.24 19.46 5.88
C GLU A 95 5.14 18.27 6.84
N ARG A 96 4.52 18.43 8.01
CA ARG A 96 4.59 17.44 9.11
C ARG A 96 3.61 16.28 8.99
N LEU A 97 2.62 16.43 8.12
CA LEU A 97 1.57 15.44 7.91
C LEU A 97 1.16 15.47 6.44
N TYR A 98 1.00 14.29 5.86
CA TYR A 98 0.46 14.10 4.52
C TYR A 98 -0.73 13.15 4.58
N GLU A 99 -1.77 13.48 3.82
CA GLU A 99 -2.84 12.55 3.50
C GLU A 99 -2.49 11.84 2.19
N VAL A 100 -2.61 10.52 2.19
CA VAL A 100 -2.39 9.67 1.03
C VAL A 100 -3.70 9.01 0.67
N GLY A 101 -4.26 9.38 -0.47
CA GLY A 101 -5.50 8.81 -0.99
C GLY A 101 -5.27 7.42 -1.56
N LEU A 102 -6.15 6.47 -1.23
CA LEU A 102 -6.10 5.09 -1.68
C LEU A 102 -7.41 4.70 -2.39
N LYS A 103 -7.30 3.93 -3.46
CA LYS A 103 -8.44 3.25 -4.10
C LYS A 103 -8.11 1.81 -4.38
N ARG A 104 -9.13 0.96 -4.47
CA ARG A 104 -8.96 -0.41 -4.98
C ARG A 104 -9.20 -0.41 -6.49
N ASP A 105 -8.31 -1.05 -7.23
CA ASP A 105 -8.52 -1.30 -8.65
C ASP A 105 -9.55 -2.42 -8.88
N ALA A 106 -9.78 -2.80 -10.14
CA ALA A 106 -10.74 -3.84 -10.51
C ALA A 106 -10.39 -5.23 -9.93
N ASN A 107 -9.13 -5.47 -9.56
CA ASN A 107 -8.64 -6.70 -8.96
C ASN A 107 -8.52 -6.60 -7.43
N GLY A 108 -8.90 -5.47 -6.84
CA GLY A 108 -8.84 -5.22 -5.41
C GLY A 108 -7.49 -4.71 -4.90
N PHE A 109 -6.50 -4.47 -5.79
CA PHE A 109 -5.18 -3.95 -5.40
C PHE A 109 -5.30 -2.50 -4.94
N PRO A 110 -4.69 -2.15 -3.80
CA PRO A 110 -4.65 -0.76 -3.35
C PRO A 110 -3.78 0.05 -4.31
N THR A 111 -4.25 1.23 -4.70
CA THR A 111 -3.59 2.16 -5.60
C THR A 111 -3.51 3.52 -4.95
N ILE A 112 -2.31 4.12 -4.93
CA ILE A 112 -2.12 5.49 -4.45
C ILE A 112 -2.69 6.44 -5.49
N THR A 113 -3.62 7.30 -5.08
CA THR A 113 -4.24 8.27 -5.99
C THR A 113 -3.67 9.67 -5.85
N GLU A 114 -3.25 10.03 -4.64
CA GLU A 114 -2.86 11.39 -4.28
C GLU A 114 -2.00 11.36 -3.02
N VAL A 115 -1.06 12.29 -2.92
CA VAL A 115 -0.34 12.61 -1.69
C VAL A 115 -0.39 14.12 -1.50
N THR A 116 -1.07 14.56 -0.43
CA THR A 116 -1.34 15.97 -0.19
C THR A 116 -0.90 16.38 1.21
N PRO A 117 -0.06 17.43 1.33
CA PRO A 117 0.33 17.93 2.62
C PRO A 117 -0.86 18.53 3.36
N ILE A 118 -0.88 18.34 4.68
CA ILE A 118 -1.86 18.94 5.58
C ILE A 118 -1.18 20.01 6.41
N ASP A 119 -1.70 21.23 6.35
CA ASP A 119 -1.27 22.32 7.23
C ASP A 119 -1.64 22.02 8.69
N VAL A 120 -0.59 21.73 9.47
CA VAL A 120 -0.67 21.41 10.90
C VAL A 120 -0.54 22.65 11.79
N GLY A 121 -0.36 23.84 11.20
CA GLY A 121 -0.04 25.08 11.90
C GLY A 121 1.32 25.02 12.59
N ASP A 122 1.41 25.59 13.79
CA ASP A 122 2.66 25.68 14.56
C ASP A 122 3.10 24.35 15.22
N ASN A 123 2.56 23.21 14.78
CA ASN A 123 3.03 21.93 15.29
C ASN A 123 4.30 21.49 14.55
N PHE A 124 5.40 21.40 15.29
CA PHE A 124 6.69 20.97 14.77
C PHE A 124 7.02 19.50 15.05
N VAL A 125 6.19 18.80 15.85
CA VAL A 125 6.37 17.38 16.15
C VAL A 125 5.67 16.56 15.08
N GLY A 126 6.45 15.96 14.18
CA GLY A 126 6.00 15.14 13.06
C GLY A 126 6.22 13.64 13.27
N GLU A 127 6.12 13.18 14.52
CA GLU A 127 6.27 11.76 14.89
C GLU A 127 4.90 11.11 14.97
N ASP A 128 4.24 11.17 16.13
CA ASP A 128 3.02 10.42 16.39
C ASP A 128 1.73 11.23 16.23
N ILE A 129 0.70 10.58 15.66
CA ILE A 129 -0.68 11.04 15.74
C ILE A 129 -1.56 10.01 16.45
N TYR A 130 -2.64 10.49 17.06
CA TYR A 130 -3.68 9.67 17.66
C TYR A 130 -5.03 10.01 17.07
N PHE A 131 -5.91 9.02 17.03
CA PHE A 131 -7.26 9.14 16.52
C PHE A 131 -8.28 9.04 17.65
N THR A 132 -9.45 9.65 17.46
CA THR A 132 -10.61 9.33 18.31
C THR A 132 -11.09 7.90 18.04
N GLU A 133 -11.78 7.30 19.00
CA GLU A 133 -12.27 5.93 18.91
C GLU A 133 -13.21 5.71 17.71
N ASP A 134 -14.01 6.73 17.38
CA ASP A 134 -14.89 6.74 16.21
C ASP A 134 -14.16 7.04 14.89
N GLY A 135 -12.85 7.31 14.95
CA GLY A 135 -12.00 7.69 13.83
C GLY A 135 -12.41 8.99 13.15
N SER A 136 -13.18 9.86 13.82
CA SER A 136 -13.64 11.12 13.22
C SER A 136 -12.60 12.25 13.31
N LEU A 137 -11.69 12.18 14.28
CA LEU A 137 -10.64 13.17 14.51
C LEU A 137 -9.26 12.51 14.59
N TYR A 138 -8.24 13.26 14.22
CA TYR A 138 -6.86 12.99 14.63
C TYR A 138 -6.24 14.20 15.31
N GLY A 139 -5.21 13.95 16.12
CA GLY A 139 -4.46 14.97 16.84
C GLY A 139 -3.06 14.51 17.23
N TRP A 140 -2.35 15.38 17.93
CA TRP A 140 -0.95 15.25 18.33
C TRP A 140 -0.72 15.90 19.69
N ARG A 141 0.35 15.49 20.38
CA ARG A 141 0.68 15.95 21.72
C ARG A 141 1.12 17.43 21.68
N ARG A 142 0.15 18.35 21.71
CA ARG A 142 0.19 19.85 21.80
C ARG A 142 -0.58 20.62 20.71
N GLY A 143 -1.30 19.97 19.80
CA GLY A 143 -2.09 20.66 18.77
C GLY A 143 -3.60 20.32 18.78
N ARG A 144 -4.40 21.16 18.12
CA ARG A 144 -5.87 21.02 18.07
C ARG A 144 -6.27 19.92 17.09
N ALA A 145 -7.19 19.05 17.51
CA ALA A 145 -7.74 17.97 16.67
C ALA A 145 -8.45 18.54 15.42
N ARG A 146 -8.27 17.92 14.26
CA ARG A 146 -8.93 18.31 13.00
C ARG A 146 -9.87 17.20 12.49
N ARG A 147 -10.91 17.61 11.75
CA ARG A 147 -11.99 16.75 11.23
C ARG A 147 -11.54 16.00 9.98
N HIS A 148 -10.72 14.97 10.11
CA HIS A 148 -10.31 14.08 9.03
C HIS A 148 -9.78 12.73 9.59
N GLY A 149 -10.40 12.16 10.64
CA GLY A 149 -9.81 11.04 11.39
C GLY A 149 -9.59 9.71 10.61
N GLY A 150 -8.86 8.82 11.28
CA GLY A 150 -8.47 7.45 10.89
C GLY A 150 -8.49 6.52 12.12
N CYS A 151 -7.91 5.31 12.08
CA CYS A 151 -7.94 4.36 13.19
C CYS A 151 -6.62 3.57 13.27
N LEU A 152 -6.26 3.08 14.47
CA LEU A 152 -5.14 2.15 14.66
C LEU A 152 -5.31 0.88 13.83
#